data_AF-A0A0N4Y4T0-F1
#
_entry.id   AF-A0A0N4Y4T0-F1
#
_cell.length_a   1.000
_cell.length_b   1.000
_cell.length_c   1.000
_cell.angle_alpha   90.00
_cell.angle_beta   90.00
_cell.angle_gamma   90.00
#
_symmetry.space_group_name_H-M   'P 1'
#
loop_
_entity.id
_entity.type
_entity.pdbx_description
1 polymer ?
#
loop_
_entity_poly.entity_id
_entity_poly.type
_entity_poly.pdbx_seq_one_letter_code
_entity_poly.pdbx_strand_id
1 'polypeptide(L)'
;MKSVVCLLLLATVCSCSIFSSKPKCKSGNHFMGNEYDLPKNVVAAIQRNEKAKATLENGMALVLQITEDGNTFYVADVASTETGRHVHLKLSSDFDKTEALDEKKFEKYTHCKEA
;
A
#
# COMPACT_ATOMS: atom_id res chain seq x y z
N MET A 1 34.64 -36.39 -38.90
CA MET A 1 34.51 -35.85 -37.54
C MET A 1 33.60 -34.63 -37.60
N LYS A 2 32.31 -34.80 -37.28
CA LYS A 2 31.30 -33.73 -37.39
C LYS A 2 30.80 -33.38 -35.99
N SER A 3 31.20 -32.17 -35.59
CA SER A 3 30.64 -31.25 -34.60
C SER A 3 29.49 -31.74 -33.72
N VAL A 4 29.80 -32.02 -32.44
CA VAL A 4 28.83 -32.16 -31.35
C VAL A 4 29.18 -31.11 -30.29
N VAL A 5 28.92 -29.84 -30.57
CA VAL A 5 28.90 -28.79 -29.53
C VAL A 5 27.91 -27.70 -29.95
N CYS A 6 26.63 -28.05 -30.06
CA CYS A 6 25.54 -27.08 -30.26
C CYS A 6 24.41 -27.28 -29.25
N LEU A 7 24.71 -27.87 -28.09
CA LEU A 7 23.71 -28.29 -27.10
C LEU A 7 23.78 -27.52 -25.77
N LEU A 8 24.46 -26.36 -25.73
CA LEU A 8 24.59 -25.56 -24.50
C LEU A 8 23.99 -24.15 -24.56
N LEU A 9 23.27 -23.79 -25.63
CA LEU A 9 22.78 -22.40 -25.82
C LEU A 9 21.29 -22.17 -25.57
N LEU A 10 20.58 -23.11 -24.92
CA LEU A 10 19.13 -22.98 -24.65
C LEU A 10 18.79 -22.63 -23.20
N ALA A 11 19.76 -22.34 -22.34
CA ALA A 11 19.51 -22.05 -20.91
C ALA A 11 19.55 -20.55 -20.53
N THR A 12 19.78 -19.63 -21.45
CA THR A 12 20.01 -18.20 -21.13
C THR A 12 19.02 -17.20 -21.70
N VAL A 13 17.90 -17.66 -22.25
CA VAL A 13 16.77 -16.80 -22.69
C VAL A 13 15.50 -17.11 -21.91
N CYS A 14 15.61 -17.17 -20.58
CA CYS A 14 14.44 -17.09 -19.69
C CYS A 14 14.67 -16.12 -18.52
N SER A 15 15.59 -15.17 -18.68
CA SER A 15 15.95 -14.22 -17.60
C SER A 15 15.44 -12.81 -17.83
N CYS A 16 14.78 -12.50 -18.96
CA CYS A 16 14.29 -11.16 -19.27
C CYS A 16 12.75 -11.01 -19.27
N SER A 17 12.00 -12.06 -18.91
CA SER A 17 10.53 -12.02 -18.88
C SER A 17 9.93 -11.95 -17.48
N ILE A 18 10.75 -12.02 -16.41
CA ILE A 18 10.28 -12.02 -15.01
C ILE A 18 10.45 -10.64 -14.34
N PHE A 19 11.22 -9.72 -14.93
CA PHE A 19 11.54 -8.40 -14.35
C PHE A 19 10.61 -7.25 -14.83
N SER A 20 9.31 -7.51 -14.87
CA SER A 20 8.30 -6.45 -14.77
C SER A 20 7.18 -6.87 -13.84
N SER A 21 7.55 -7.45 -12.70
CA SER A 21 6.71 -7.60 -11.53
C SER A 21 6.55 -6.26 -10.80
N LYS A 22 6.16 -5.19 -11.53
CA LYS A 22 5.46 -4.10 -10.84
C LYS A 22 4.20 -4.75 -10.27
N PRO A 23 3.94 -4.63 -8.96
CA PRO A 23 2.69 -5.14 -8.40
C PRO A 23 1.56 -4.59 -9.27
N LYS A 24 0.66 -5.47 -9.74
CA LYS A 24 -0.55 -5.03 -10.45
C LYS A 24 -1.51 -4.46 -9.41
N CYS A 25 -1.08 -3.38 -8.77
CA CYS A 25 -1.90 -2.64 -7.84
C CYS A 25 -2.44 -1.39 -8.53
N LYS A 26 -3.72 -1.10 -8.28
CA LYS A 26 -4.40 0.09 -8.73
C LYS A 26 -4.87 0.90 -7.52
N SER A 27 -4.74 2.22 -7.58
CA SER A 27 -5.37 3.12 -6.61
C SER A 27 -6.75 3.54 -7.11
N GLY A 28 -7.70 3.65 -6.18
CA GLY A 28 -9.09 4.04 -6.46
C GLY A 28 -9.51 5.27 -5.65
N ASN A 29 -10.65 5.15 -4.96
CA ASN A 29 -11.18 6.21 -4.12
C ASN A 29 -10.18 6.64 -3.03
N HIS A 30 -10.25 7.91 -2.63
CA HIS A 30 -9.45 8.42 -1.53
C HIS A 30 -10.27 9.31 -0.59
N PHE A 31 -9.80 9.40 0.65
CA PHE A 31 -10.28 10.33 1.67
C PHE A 31 -9.09 11.11 2.20
N MET A 32 -9.29 12.39 2.50
CA MET A 32 -8.24 13.22 3.09
C MET A 32 -8.87 14.23 4.05
N GLY A 33 -8.26 14.39 5.22
CA GLY A 33 -8.64 15.42 6.17
C GLY A 33 -8.36 15.02 7.62
N ASN A 34 -8.87 15.82 8.55
CA ASN A 34 -8.80 15.52 9.98
C ASN A 34 -9.93 14.55 10.39
N GLU A 35 -10.03 14.25 11.69
CA GLU A 35 -11.07 13.34 12.23
C GLU A 35 -12.50 13.71 11.81
N TYR A 36 -12.81 15.01 11.67
CA TYR A 36 -14.16 15.49 11.36
C TYR A 36 -14.49 15.44 9.86
N ASP A 37 -13.47 15.42 9.00
CA ASP A 37 -13.63 15.38 7.55
C ASP A 37 -13.75 13.95 7.00
N LEU A 38 -13.25 12.97 7.76
CA LEU A 38 -13.20 11.57 7.35
C LEU A 38 -14.54 10.85 7.63
N PRO A 39 -14.91 9.83 6.83
CA PRO A 39 -16.05 8.97 7.13
C PRO A 39 -15.89 8.30 8.51
N LYS A 40 -16.97 8.22 9.29
CA LYS A 40 -16.94 7.70 10.67
C LYS A 40 -16.35 6.28 10.80
N ASN A 41 -16.61 5.42 9.83
CA ASN A 41 -16.05 4.07 9.78
C ASN A 41 -14.54 4.06 9.49
N VAL A 42 -14.05 4.99 8.68
CA VAL A 42 -12.61 5.18 8.42
C VAL A 42 -11.91 5.67 9.68
N VAL A 43 -12.48 6.69 10.35
CA VAL A 43 -11.98 7.19 11.64
C VAL A 43 -11.90 6.06 12.66
N ALA A 44 -12.99 5.31 12.85
CA ALA A 44 -13.04 4.19 13.79
C ALA A 44 -11.97 3.13 13.48
N ALA A 45 -11.69 2.86 12.20
CA ALA A 45 -10.64 1.92 11.82
C ALA A 45 -9.24 2.45 12.09
N ILE A 46 -8.96 3.73 11.83
CA ILE A 46 -7.69 4.36 12.19
C ILE A 46 -7.47 4.30 13.70
N GLN A 47 -8.52 4.63 14.48
CA GLN A 47 -8.45 4.71 15.93
C GLN A 47 -8.27 3.36 16.64
N ARG A 48 -8.41 2.21 15.95
CA ARG A 48 -8.05 0.90 16.52
C ARG A 48 -6.54 0.77 16.77
N ASN A 49 -5.72 1.59 16.13
CA ASN A 49 -4.30 1.69 16.42
C ASN A 49 -4.04 2.91 17.32
N GLU A 50 -3.61 2.68 18.56
CA GLU A 50 -3.41 3.75 19.56
C GLU A 50 -2.44 4.84 19.10
N LYS A 51 -1.39 4.49 18.34
CA LYS A 51 -0.46 5.49 17.80
C LYS A 51 -1.14 6.36 16.76
N ALA A 52 -1.88 5.74 15.83
CA ALA A 52 -2.59 6.48 14.79
C ALA A 52 -3.72 7.34 15.37
N LYS A 53 -4.43 6.84 16.40
CA LYS A 53 -5.42 7.60 17.16
C LYS A 53 -4.82 8.88 17.72
N ALA A 54 -3.75 8.77 18.51
CA ALA A 54 -3.07 9.92 19.10
C ALA A 54 -2.52 10.88 18.03
N THR A 55 -2.05 10.35 16.90
CA THR A 55 -1.58 11.17 15.78
C THR A 55 -2.72 11.94 15.10
N LEU A 56 -3.90 11.33 14.94
CA LEU A 56 -5.05 11.92 14.24
C LEU A 56 -5.73 13.04 15.06
N GLU A 57 -5.69 12.98 16.39
CA GLU A 57 -6.30 13.99 17.28
C GLU A 57 -5.89 15.43 16.93
N ASN A 58 -4.62 15.64 16.55
CA ASN A 58 -4.08 16.91 16.05
C ASN A 58 -3.40 16.72 14.69
N GLY A 59 -3.95 15.83 13.87
CA GLY A 59 -3.34 15.38 12.63
C GLY A 59 -4.29 15.41 11.46
N MET A 60 -3.80 14.87 10.36
CA MET A 60 -4.59 14.57 9.18
C MET A 60 -4.28 13.15 8.71
N ALA A 61 -5.24 12.52 8.04
CA ALA A 61 -5.00 11.28 7.34
C ALA A 61 -5.23 11.43 5.84
N LEU A 62 -4.37 10.79 5.04
CA LEU A 62 -4.65 10.44 3.66
C LEU A 62 -4.96 8.94 3.61
N VAL A 63 -6.12 8.58 3.10
CA VAL A 63 -6.57 7.18 3.01
C VAL A 63 -6.83 6.85 1.54
N LEU A 64 -6.06 5.90 1.00
CA LEU A 64 -6.10 5.49 -0.40
C LEU A 64 -6.66 4.08 -0.52
N GLN A 65 -7.66 3.89 -1.37
CA GLN A 65 -8.12 2.56 -1.77
C GLN A 65 -7.07 1.93 -2.70
N ILE A 66 -6.69 0.69 -2.41
CA ILE A 66 -5.76 -0.10 -3.21
C ILE A 66 -6.45 -1.41 -3.62
N THR A 67 -6.34 -1.77 -4.89
CA THR A 67 -6.70 -3.11 -5.38
C THR A 67 -5.45 -3.80 -5.90
N GLU A 68 -5.03 -4.90 -5.26
CA GLU A 68 -3.85 -5.70 -5.62
C GLU A 68 -4.29 -7.16 -5.77
N ASP A 69 -4.00 -7.76 -6.93
CA ASP A 69 -4.31 -9.17 -7.23
C ASP A 69 -5.77 -9.57 -6.95
N GLY A 70 -6.71 -8.65 -7.23
CA GLY A 70 -8.14 -8.84 -7.01
C GLY A 70 -8.62 -8.57 -5.59
N ASN A 71 -7.72 -8.25 -4.66
CA ASN A 71 -8.06 -7.89 -3.28
C ASN A 71 -8.07 -6.37 -3.10
N THR A 72 -9.18 -5.83 -2.58
CA THR A 72 -9.31 -4.41 -2.26
C THR A 72 -9.11 -4.17 -0.77
N PHE A 73 -8.33 -3.15 -0.43
CA PHE A 73 -8.08 -2.68 0.93
C PHE A 73 -7.80 -1.18 0.89
N TYR A 74 -7.57 -0.57 2.06
CA TYR A 74 -7.14 0.81 2.15
C TYR A 74 -5.77 0.90 2.82
N VAL A 75 -4.97 1.88 2.40
CA VAL A 75 -3.76 2.29 3.12
C VAL A 75 -3.97 3.70 3.64
N ALA A 76 -3.61 3.94 4.89
CA ALA A 76 -3.71 5.25 5.51
C ALA A 76 -2.33 5.75 5.90
N ASP A 77 -2.02 6.99 5.55
CA ASP A 77 -0.94 7.77 6.12
C ASP A 77 -1.53 8.78 7.09
N VAL A 78 -1.24 8.63 8.38
CA VAL A 78 -1.73 9.53 9.44
C VAL A 78 -0.55 10.37 9.91
N ALA A 79 -0.62 11.67 9.69
CA ALA A 79 0.46 12.61 9.96
C ALA A 79 0.08 13.60 11.07
N SER A 80 0.96 13.75 12.06
CA SER A 80 0.85 14.78 13.09
C SER A 80 1.22 16.13 12.49
N THR A 81 0.31 17.11 12.55
CA THR A 81 0.60 18.47 12.07
C THR A 81 1.60 19.22 12.96
N GLU A 82 1.72 18.80 14.23
CA GLU A 82 2.65 19.39 15.20
C GLU A 82 4.07 18.84 15.07
N THR A 83 4.21 17.52 14.89
CA THR A 83 5.52 16.84 15.00
C THR A 83 6.04 16.28 13.69
N GLY A 84 5.22 16.27 12.62
CA GLY A 84 5.58 15.66 11.34
C GLY A 84 5.78 14.14 11.41
N ARG A 85 5.36 13.48 12.51
CA ARG A 85 5.43 12.03 12.65
C ARG A 85 4.29 11.38 11.87
N HIS A 86 4.63 10.30 11.16
CA HIS A 86 3.70 9.51 10.37
C HIS A 86 3.41 8.16 11.04
N VAL A 87 2.17 7.69 10.88
CA VAL A 87 1.74 6.33 11.21
C VAL A 87 1.05 5.76 9.99
N HIS A 88 1.60 4.68 9.44
CA HIS A 88 1.06 4.03 8.27
C HIS A 88 0.22 2.82 8.66
N LEU A 89 -0.97 2.68 8.07
CA LEU A 89 -1.89 1.58 8.35
C LEU A 89 -2.35 0.91 7.06
N LYS A 90 -2.71 -0.37 7.18
CA LYS A 90 -3.54 -1.11 6.24
C LYS A 90 -4.89 -1.38 6.89
N LEU A 91 -5.96 -0.99 6.21
CA LEU A 91 -7.34 -1.21 6.65
C LEU A 91 -8.01 -2.20 5.69
N SER A 92 -8.81 -3.12 6.21
CA SER A 92 -9.66 -3.97 5.36
C SER A 92 -10.70 -3.13 4.60
N SER A 93 -11.23 -3.67 3.50
CA SER A 93 -12.22 -2.98 2.66
C SER A 93 -13.53 -2.63 3.37
N ASP A 94 -13.91 -3.41 4.39
CA ASP A 94 -15.06 -3.20 5.26
C ASP A 94 -14.70 -2.45 6.56
N PHE A 95 -13.44 -2.05 6.71
CA PHE A 95 -12.92 -1.33 7.87
C PHE A 95 -13.11 -2.10 9.19
N ASP A 96 -13.09 -3.43 9.19
CA ASP A 96 -13.16 -4.28 10.40
C ASP A 96 -11.79 -4.56 11.05
N LYS A 97 -10.71 -4.49 10.26
CA LYS A 97 -9.35 -4.83 10.64
C LYS A 97 -8.39 -3.69 10.30
N THR A 98 -7.42 -3.52 11.21
CA THR A 98 -6.38 -2.50 11.10
C THR A 98 -5.04 -3.13 11.43
N GLU A 99 -4.08 -3.01 10.52
CA GLU A 99 -2.71 -3.48 10.67
C GLU A 99 -1.75 -2.29 10.52
N ALA A 100 -0.73 -2.21 11.37
CA ALA A 100 0.33 -1.22 11.19
C ALA A 100 1.25 -1.64 10.03
N LEU A 101 1.56 -0.70 9.15
CA LEU A 101 2.54 -0.91 8.08
C LEU A 101 3.88 -0.28 8.46
N ASP A 102 4.96 -0.96 8.11
CA ASP A 102 6.25 -0.33 8.01
C ASP A 102 6.31 0.58 6.77
N GLU A 103 7.21 1.56 6.79
CA GLU A 103 7.38 2.57 5.74
C GLU A 103 7.60 1.94 4.36
N LYS A 104 8.44 0.91 4.25
CA LYS A 104 8.74 0.25 2.97
C LYS A 104 7.49 -0.42 2.37
N LYS A 105 6.67 -1.06 3.20
CA LYS A 105 5.39 -1.62 2.74
C LYS A 105 4.41 -0.53 2.34
N PHE A 106 4.38 0.59 3.06
CA PHE A 106 3.52 1.72 2.72
C PHE A 106 3.93 2.36 1.37
N GLU A 107 5.22 2.64 1.16
CA GLU A 107 5.77 3.19 -0.08
C GLU A 107 5.45 2.34 -1.31
N LYS A 108 5.41 1.01 -1.17
CA LYS A 108 4.97 0.12 -2.26
C LYS A 108 3.60 0.53 -2.80
N TYR A 109 2.69 0.97 -1.93
CA TYR A 109 1.31 1.29 -2.27
C TYR A 109 1.12 2.72 -2.78
N THR A 110 2.02 3.65 -2.46
CA THR A 110 1.98 5.03 -3.00
C THR A 110 2.34 5.08 -4.49
N HIS A 111 2.95 4.01 -5.02
CA HIS A 111 3.29 3.86 -6.43
C HIS A 111 2.24 3.10 -7.25
N CYS A 112 1.09 2.73 -6.66
CA CYS A 112 0.00 2.15 -7.42
C CYS A 112 -0.59 3.18 -8.39
N LYS A 113 -0.86 2.74 -9.63
CA LYS A 113 -1.40 3.63 -10.66
C LYS A 113 -2.90 3.84 -10.44
N GLU A 114 -3.39 5.03 -10.73
CA GLU A 114 -4.83 5.31 -10.72
C GLU A 114 -5.56 4.38 -11.70
N ALA A 115 -6.71 3.86 -11.25
CA ALA A 115 -7.40 2.70 -11.84
C ALA A 115 -8.07 2.95 -13.19
#